data_AF-A0AAW8AQ41-F1
#
_entry.id   AF-A0AAW8AQ41-F1
#
_cell.length_a   1.000
_cell.length_b   1.000
_cell.length_c   1.000
_cell.angle_alpha   90.00
_cell.angle_beta   90.00
_cell.angle_gamma   90.00
#
_symmetry.space_group_name_H-M   'P 1'
#
loop_
_entity.id
_entity.type
_entity.pdbx_description
1 polymer ?
#
loop_
_entity_poly.entity_id
_entity_poly.type
_entity_poly.pdbx_seq_one_letter_code
_entity_poly.pdbx_strand_id
1 'polypeptide(L)'
;NGVGDVQLFGAQYAMRIWLDADLLNKYKLTPVDVINQLKVQNDQIAAGQLGGTPALPGQQLNASIIAQTRFKNPEEFGKVTLRVNSDG
;
A
#
# COMPACT_ATOMS: atom_id res chain seq x y z
N ASN A 1 32.41 6.85 18.77
CA ASN A 1 31.03 7.29 19.07
C ASN A 1 31.06 8.78 19.35
N GLY A 2 30.60 9.59 18.38
CA GLY A 2 30.69 11.05 18.46
C GLY A 2 30.14 11.68 17.19
N VAL A 3 28.81 11.61 17.03
CA VAL A 3 28.06 12.42 16.06
C VAL A 3 26.98 13.11 16.87
N GLY A 4 27.03 14.45 16.93
CA GLY A 4 26.12 15.26 17.75
C GLY A 4 24.83 15.63 17.03
N ASP A 5 24.90 15.86 15.72
CA ASP A 5 23.75 16.12 14.85
C ASP A 5 24.11 15.88 13.38
N VAL A 6 23.12 15.55 12.54
CA VAL A 6 23.29 15.35 11.09
C VAL A 6 22.18 16.09 10.36
N GLN A 7 22.55 17.10 9.58
CA GLN A 7 21.64 17.80 8.68
C GLN A 7 21.85 17.35 7.23
N LEU A 8 20.80 16.84 6.60
CA LEU A 8 20.79 16.52 5.17
C LEU A 8 20.38 17.76 4.37
N PHE A 9 21.27 18.25 3.51
CA PHE A 9 20.93 19.27 2.52
C PHE A 9 20.35 18.61 1.27
N GLY A 10 19.07 18.25 1.35
CA GLY A 10 18.32 17.55 0.32
C GLY A 10 17.02 16.98 0.88
N ALA A 11 16.33 16.16 0.10
CA ALA A 11 15.13 15.44 0.56
C ALA A 11 15.27 13.96 0.26
N GLN A 12 14.70 13.13 1.14
CA GLN A 12 14.52 11.71 0.86
C GLN A 12 13.53 11.52 -0.30
N TYR A 13 13.68 10.43 -1.04
CA TYR A 13 12.72 10.08 -2.09
C TYR A 13 11.33 9.88 -1.50
N ALA A 14 10.32 10.33 -2.25
CA ALA A 14 8.92 10.08 -1.96
C ALA A 14 8.20 9.73 -3.26
N MET A 15 7.25 8.80 -3.19
CA MET A 15 6.35 8.53 -4.32
C MET A 15 5.47 9.76 -4.54
N ARG A 16 5.55 10.35 -5.73
CA ARG A 16 4.75 11.52 -6.10
C ARG A 16 3.66 11.12 -7.08
N ILE A 17 2.42 11.43 -6.74
CA ILE A 17 1.25 11.18 -7.58
C ILE A 17 0.70 12.53 -8.00
N TRP A 18 0.87 12.85 -9.27
CA TRP A 18 0.39 14.09 -9.87
C TRP A 18 -0.99 13.84 -10.47
N LEU A 19 -2.00 14.51 -9.93
CA LEU A 19 -3.38 14.34 -10.34
C LEU A 19 -3.70 15.22 -11.55
N ASP A 20 -4.40 14.65 -12.53
CA ASP A 20 -4.96 15.37 -13.67
C ASP A 20 -6.44 15.69 -13.36
N ALA A 21 -6.76 16.99 -13.32
CA ALA A 21 -8.10 17.47 -12.96
C ALA A 21 -9.16 17.11 -14.01
N ASP A 22 -8.80 17.07 -15.29
CA ASP A 22 -9.73 16.76 -16.38
C ASP A 22 -10.13 15.29 -16.35
N LEU A 23 -9.15 14.41 -16.09
CA LEU A 23 -9.41 12.97 -15.91
C LEU A 23 -10.24 12.69 -14.65
N LEU A 24 -9.93 13.35 -13.52
CA LEU A 24 -10.72 13.21 -12.31
C LEU A 24 -12.19 13.59 -12.56
N ASN A 25 -12.44 14.72 -13.22
CA ASN A 25 -13.79 15.16 -13.54
C ASN A 25 -14.51 14.17 -14.49
N LYS A 26 -13.81 13.69 -15.53
CA LYS A 26 -14.34 12.70 -16.48
C LYS A 26 -14.84 11.42 -15.78
N TYR A 27 -14.11 10.95 -14.76
CA TYR A 27 -14.49 9.76 -14.00
C TYR A 27 -15.31 10.04 -12.73
N LYS A 28 -15.73 11.31 -12.53
CA LYS A 28 -16.45 11.76 -11.32
C LYS A 28 -15.72 11.39 -10.02
N LEU A 29 -14.40 11.55 -10.04
CA LEU A 29 -13.51 11.29 -8.90
C LEU A 29 -13.06 12.60 -8.28
N THR A 30 -12.80 12.57 -6.98
CA THR A 30 -12.18 13.65 -6.23
C THR A 30 -10.77 13.28 -5.78
N PRO A 31 -9.90 14.26 -5.45
CA PRO A 31 -8.61 13.97 -4.84
C PRO A 31 -8.72 13.14 -3.55
N VAL A 32 -9.82 13.29 -2.80
CA VAL A 32 -10.09 12.53 -1.57
C VAL A 32 -10.28 11.05 -1.89
N ASP A 33 -10.97 10.71 -2.99
CA ASP A 33 -11.16 9.31 -3.42
C ASP A 33 -9.82 8.65 -3.73
N VAL A 34 -8.93 9.36 -4.43
CA VAL A 34 -7.58 8.86 -4.74
C VAL A 34 -6.78 8.60 -3.47
N ILE A 35 -6.78 9.54 -2.52
CA ILE A 35 -6.08 9.39 -1.23
C ILE A 35 -6.62 8.18 -0.46
N ASN A 36 -7.94 8.00 -0.43
CA ASN A 36 -8.57 6.90 0.29
C ASN A 36 -8.21 5.55 -0.35
N GLN A 37 -8.28 5.44 -1.68
CA GLN A 37 -7.93 4.20 -2.39
C GLN A 37 -6.46 3.84 -2.24
N LEU A 38 -5.58 4.84 -2.27
CA LEU A 38 -4.16 4.63 -2.00
C LEU A 38 -3.91 4.11 -0.59
N LYS A 39 -4.58 4.67 0.43
CA LYS A 39 -4.44 4.19 1.81
C LYS A 39 -4.91 2.75 2.00
N VAL A 40 -5.99 2.37 1.32
CA VAL A 40 -6.57 1.03 1.42
C VAL A 40 -5.70 -0.01 0.69
N GLN A 41 -5.18 0.32 -0.49
CA GLN A 41 -4.47 -0.64 -1.33
C GLN A 41 -2.96 -0.69 -1.07
N ASN A 42 -2.35 0.42 -0.61
CA ASN A 42 -0.94 0.47 -0.19
C ASN A 42 -0.81 0.26 1.33
N ASP A 43 -1.40 -0.82 1.85
CA ASP A 43 -1.34 -1.16 3.26
C ASP A 43 -0.51 -2.42 3.51
N GLN A 44 0.01 -2.56 4.72
CA GLN A 44 0.70 -3.75 5.18
C GLN A 44 -0.18 -4.49 6.18
N ILE A 45 -0.82 -5.57 5.71
CA ILE A 45 -1.72 -6.36 6.54
C ILE A 45 -0.96 -7.52 7.19
N ALA A 46 -1.07 -7.64 8.51
CA ALA A 46 -0.63 -8.83 9.23
C ALA A 46 -1.68 -9.93 9.11
N ALA A 47 -1.41 -10.93 8.28
CA ALA A 47 -2.38 -11.99 7.97
C ALA A 47 -2.26 -13.24 8.86
N GLY A 48 -1.38 -13.22 9.85
CA GLY A 48 -1.15 -14.34 10.76
C GLY A 48 -0.31 -15.45 10.14
N GLN A 49 -0.49 -16.67 10.62
CA GLN A 49 0.31 -17.83 10.24
C GLN A 49 -0.56 -19.10 10.15
N LEU A 50 -0.33 -19.92 9.13
CA LEU A 50 -0.86 -21.28 9.05
C LEU A 50 -0.21 -22.12 10.14
N GLY A 51 -1.02 -22.85 10.94
CA GLY A 51 -0.51 -23.61 12.07
C GLY A 51 0.07 -22.75 13.20
N GLY A 52 -0.37 -21.49 13.31
CA GLY A 52 -0.06 -20.62 14.45
C GLY A 52 -0.66 -21.15 15.76
N THR A 53 -0.15 -20.69 16.90
CA THR A 53 -0.60 -21.14 18.22
C THR A 53 -1.96 -20.55 18.62
N PRO A 54 -2.81 -21.32 19.35
CA PRO A 54 -2.64 -22.74 19.68
C PRO A 54 -3.02 -23.65 18.50
N ALA A 55 -2.10 -24.50 18.07
CA ALA A 55 -2.31 -25.44 16.97
C ALA A 55 -2.90 -26.77 17.45
N LEU A 56 -3.58 -27.49 16.56
CA LEU A 56 -4.08 -28.83 16.83
C LEU A 56 -2.91 -29.84 17.00
N PRO A 57 -3.04 -30.86 17.88
CA PRO A 57 -2.03 -31.91 18.02
C PRO A 57 -1.77 -32.61 16.68
N GLY A 58 -0.49 -32.73 16.30
CA GLY A 58 -0.09 -33.34 15.02
C GLY A 58 0.05 -32.35 13.86
N GLN A 59 -0.15 -31.04 14.07
CA GLN A 59 0.14 -30.03 13.05
C GLN A 59 1.65 -29.94 12.75
N GLN A 60 2.05 -30.33 11.54
CA GLN A 60 3.46 -30.32 11.09
C GLN A 60 3.83 -29.06 10.29
N LEU A 61 2.84 -28.34 9.74
CA LEU A 61 3.07 -27.16 8.91
C LEU A 61 2.89 -25.88 9.74
N ASN A 62 3.95 -25.06 9.82
CA ASN A 62 3.87 -23.68 10.28
C ASN A 62 4.44 -22.76 9.18
N ALA A 63 3.64 -21.80 8.72
CA ALA A 63 4.06 -20.86 7.67
C ALA A 63 3.40 -19.49 7.87
N SER A 64 4.15 -18.41 7.65
CA SER A 64 3.59 -17.06 7.72
C SER A 64 2.73 -16.75 6.50
N ILE A 65 1.57 -16.15 6.73
CA ILE A 65 0.68 -15.70 5.65
C ILE A 65 1.12 -14.29 5.25
N ILE A 66 1.47 -14.12 3.99
CA ILE A 66 1.77 -12.81 3.41
C ILE A 66 0.50 -12.35 2.69
N ALA A 67 -0.15 -11.31 3.22
CA ALA A 67 -1.27 -10.64 2.55
C ALA A 67 -0.79 -9.39 1.81
N GLN A 68 -1.65 -8.39 1.68
CA GLN A 68 -1.34 -7.11 1.05
C GLN A 68 -0.11 -6.48 1.71
N THR A 69 0.82 -6.05 0.86
CA THR A 69 2.06 -5.40 1.25
C THR A 69 2.15 -4.04 0.59
N ARG A 70 2.91 -3.13 1.20
CA ARG A 70 3.17 -1.82 0.61
C ARG A 70 3.76 -1.93 -0.79
N PHE A 71 3.31 -1.05 -1.68
CA PHE A 71 3.86 -0.85 -3.00
C PHE A 71 5.30 -0.34 -2.92
N LYS A 72 6.11 -0.79 -3.87
CA LYS A 72 7.56 -0.53 -3.95
C LYS A 72 7.94 0.20 -5.23
N ASN A 73 7.13 0.07 -6.28
CA ASN A 73 7.43 0.63 -7.60
C ASN A 73 6.29 1.55 -8.09
N PRO A 74 6.58 2.56 -8.93
CA PRO A 74 5.56 3.48 -9.46
C PRO A 74 4.42 2.77 -10.21
N GLU A 75 4.72 1.64 -10.86
CA GLU A 75 3.75 0.89 -11.66
C GLU A 75 2.63 0.29 -10.80
N GLU A 76 2.93 -0.12 -9.56
CA GLU A 76 1.94 -0.57 -8.58
C GLU A 76 1.00 0.56 -8.16
N PHE A 77 1.52 1.76 -7.93
CA PHE A 77 0.70 2.95 -7.65
C PHE A 77 -0.19 3.32 -8.83
N GLY A 78 0.28 3.12 -10.07
CA GLY A 78 -0.50 3.36 -11.29
C GLY A 78 -1.64 2.36 -11.52
N LYS A 79 -1.60 1.19 -10.87
CA LYS A 79 -2.61 0.13 -10.99
C LYS A 79 -3.69 0.19 -9.90
N VAL A 80 -3.62 1.19 -9.02
CA VAL A 80 -4.61 1.38 -7.95
C VAL A 80 -6.00 1.53 -8.57
N THR A 81 -6.91 0.67 -8.16
CA THR A 81 -8.29 0.71 -8.65
C THR A 81 -9.02 1.84 -7.95
N LEU A 82 -9.34 2.91 -8.69
CA LEU A 82 -10.02 4.08 -8.13
C LEU A 82 -11.54 3.91 -8.07
N ARG A 83 -12.11 3.29 -9.11
CA ARG A 83 -13.54 3.05 -9.25
C ARG A 83 -13.77 1.96 -10.29
N VAL A 84 -14.82 1.16 -10.09
CA VAL A 84 -15.35 0.23 -11.09
C VAL A 84 -16.55 0.91 -11.75
N ASN A 85 -16.56 0.98 -13.08
CA ASN A 85 -17.67 1.58 -13.82
C ASN A 85 -18.86 0.60 -13.88
N SER A 86 -20.03 1.11 -14.23
CA SER A 86 -21.25 0.31 -14.26
C SER A 86 -21.24 -0.82 -15.30
N ASP A 87 -20.33 -0.76 -16.27
CA ASP A 87 -20.11 -1.72 -17.34
C ASP A 87 -19.16 -2.87 -16.98
N GLY A 88 -18.51 -2.82 -15.80
CA GLY A 88 -17.65 -3.89 -15.28
C GLY A 88 -16.19 -3.73 -15.68
#